data_AF-A0A3B9VDV2-F1
#
_entry.id   AF-A0A3B9VDV2-F1
#
_cell.length_a   1.000
_cell.length_b   1.000
_cell.length_c   1.000
_cell.angle_alpha   90.00
_cell.angle_beta   90.00
_cell.angle_gamma   90.00
#
_symmetry.space_group_name_H-M   'P 1'
#
loop_
_entity.id
_entity.type
_entity.pdbx_description
1 polymer ?
#
loop_
_entity_poly.entity_id
_entity_poly.type
_entity_poly.pdbx_seq_one_letter_code
_entity_poly.pdbx_strand_id
1 'polypeptide(L)'
;MIMFLLSLLNFTLCIRMLNYLVILIGASTETIEETMKTNAVDYITRMFSTAGIHYTFGIRGFYYTIPLIGWFLGSWPFVVLTILILLLCLRLDYGK
;
A
#
# COMPACT_ATOMS: atom_id res chain seq x y z
N MET A 1 15.42 -9.93 0.47
CA MET A 1 16.01 -8.57 0.56
C MET A 1 15.36 -7.60 -0.44
N ILE A 2 15.40 -7.87 -1.75
CA ILE A 2 14.84 -6.95 -2.77
C ILE A 2 13.34 -6.71 -2.58
N MET A 3 12.56 -7.75 -2.30
CA MET A 3 11.12 -7.60 -2.00
C MET A 3 10.84 -6.69 -0.80
N PHE A 4 11.62 -6.84 0.27
CA PHE A 4 11.53 -5.98 1.45
C PHE A 4 11.83 -4.51 1.10
N LEU A 5 12.92 -4.25 0.36
CA LEU A 5 13.29 -2.90 -0.06
C LEU A 5 12.22 -2.25 -0.95
N LEU A 6 11.67 -3.00 -1.91
CA LEU A 6 10.58 -2.52 -2.77
C LEU A 6 9.30 -2.26 -1.98
N SER A 7 9.00 -3.08 -0.98
CA SER A 7 7.83 -2.91 -0.09
C SER A 7 7.96 -1.65 0.76
N LEU A 8 9.15 -1.44 1.34
CA LEU A 8 9.49 -0.27 2.14
C LEU A 8 9.49 1.02 1.31
N LEU A 9 9.96 0.94 0.06
CA LEU A 9 9.89 2.05 -0.88
C LEU A 9 8.43 2.39 -1.23
N ASN A 10 7.60 1.41 -1.56
CA ASN A 10 6.17 1.63 -1.82
C ASN A 10 5.45 2.23 -0.60
N PHE A 11 5.78 1.77 0.60
CA PHE A 11 5.24 2.33 1.84
C PHE A 11 5.66 3.79 2.04
N THR A 12 6.94 4.11 1.81
CA THR A 12 7.44 5.49 1.87
C THR A 12 6.76 6.40 0.83
N LEU A 13 6.57 5.91 -0.39
CA LEU A 13 5.87 6.63 -1.46
C LEU A 13 4.40 6.88 -1.11
N CYS A 14 3.74 5.90 -0.50
CA CYS A 14 2.37 6.04 0.01
C CYS A 14 2.28 7.17 1.05
N ILE A 15 3.17 7.20 2.05
CA ILE A 15 3.20 8.28 3.05
C ILE A 15 3.37 9.65 2.39
N ARG A 16 4.26 9.76 1.40
CA ARG A 16 4.43 11.01 0.65
C ARG A 16 3.14 11.43 -0.05
N MET A 17 2.45 10.52 -0.74
CA MET A 17 1.16 10.80 -1.37
C MET A 17 0.09 11.21 -0.36
N LEU A 18 0.04 10.56 0.81
CA LEU A 18 -0.90 10.91 1.88
C LEU A 18 -0.62 12.29 2.47
N ASN A 19 0.65 12.67 2.64
CA ASN A 19 1.00 14.02 3.09
C ASN A 19 0.54 15.09 2.08
N TYR A 20 0.73 14.84 0.77
CA TYR A 20 0.19 15.73 -0.26
C TYR A 20 -1.34 15.80 -0.21
N LEU A 21 -2.01 14.68 0.03
CA LEU A 21 -3.46 14.62 0.17
C LEU A 21 -3.96 15.44 1.38
N VAL A 22 -3.27 15.37 2.52
CA VAL A 22 -3.61 16.19 3.71
C VAL A 22 -3.49 17.68 3.42
N ILE A 23 -2.42 18.09 2.74
CA ILE A 23 -2.24 19.49 2.32
C ILE A 23 -3.37 19.92 1.38
N LEU A 24 -3.73 19.05 0.42
CA LEU A 24 -4.78 19.30 -0.54
C LEU A 24 -6.16 19.40 0.11
N ILE A 25 -6.46 18.58 1.11
CA ILE A 25 -7.71 18.66 1.89
C ILE A 25 -7.81 19.98 2.66
N GLY A 26 -6.68 20.54 3.10
CA GLY A 26 -6.64 21.84 3.78
C GLY A 26 -6.66 23.06 2.84
N ALA A 27 -6.54 22.85 1.52
CA ALA A 27 -6.57 23.92 0.53
C ALA A 27 -8.01 24.30 0.12
N SER A 28 -8.19 25.53 -0.39
CA SER A 28 -9.50 25.96 -0.89
C SER A 28 -9.95 25.09 -2.05
N THR A 29 -11.18 24.56 -1.96
CA THR A 29 -11.84 23.76 -3.01
C THR A 29 -11.84 24.50 -4.36
N GLU A 30 -12.07 25.80 -4.34
CA GLU A 30 -12.14 26.65 -5.54
C GLU A 30 -10.80 26.70 -6.30
N THR A 31 -9.68 26.79 -5.57
CA THR A 31 -8.33 26.77 -6.16
C THR A 31 -7.99 25.40 -6.76
N ILE A 32 -8.46 24.32 -6.14
CA ILE A 32 -8.26 22.95 -6.64
C ILE A 32 -9.04 22.74 -7.94
N GLU A 33 -10.30 23.17 -7.98
CA GLU A 33 -11.15 23.03 -9.16
C GLU A 33 -10.63 23.86 -10.34
N GLU A 34 -10.14 25.07 -10.08
CA GLU A 34 -9.57 25.95 -11.10
C GLU A 34 -8.25 25.39 -11.68
N THR A 35 -7.39 24.83 -10.83
CA THR A 35 -6.10 24.26 -11.24
C THR A 35 -6.25 22.91 -11.93
N MET A 36 -7.07 22.02 -11.37
CA MET A 36 -7.19 20.62 -11.81
C MET A 36 -8.32 20.39 -12.81
N LYS A 37 -9.18 21.40 -13.07
CA LYS A 37 -10.33 21.35 -13.98
C LYS A 37 -11.26 20.15 -13.71
N THR A 38 -11.39 19.76 -12.45
CA THR A 38 -12.19 18.63 -11.99
C THR A 38 -12.70 18.95 -10.59
N ASN A 39 -13.86 18.41 -10.24
CA ASN A 39 -14.41 18.55 -8.89
C ASN A 39 -13.38 18.11 -7.84
N ALA A 40 -13.14 18.95 -6.83
CA ALA A 40 -12.08 18.71 -5.87
C ALA A 40 -12.26 17.39 -5.11
N VAL A 41 -13.50 16.99 -4.84
CA VAL A 41 -13.82 15.76 -4.12
C VAL A 41 -13.45 14.53 -4.95
N ASP A 42 -13.76 14.54 -6.25
CA ASP A 42 -13.41 13.44 -7.16
C ASP A 42 -11.90 13.29 -7.30
N TYR A 43 -11.18 14.42 -7.40
CA TYR A 43 -9.73 14.41 -7.49
C TYR A 43 -9.08 13.86 -6.22
N ILE A 44 -9.50 14.34 -5.04
CA ILE A 44 -9.02 13.84 -3.75
C ILE A 44 -9.32 12.34 -3.61
N THR A 45 -10.52 11.90 -3.97
CA THR A 45 -10.92 10.49 -3.91
C THR A 45 -10.05 9.60 -4.80
N ARG A 46 -9.76 10.03 -6.03
CA ARG A 46 -8.85 9.31 -6.94
C ARG A 46 -7.43 9.23 -6.39
N MET A 47 -6.93 10.34 -5.85
CA MET A 47 -5.60 10.39 -5.24
C MET A 47 -5.51 9.47 -4.01
N PHE A 48 -6.54 9.46 -3.17
CA PHE A 48 -6.65 8.56 -2.02
C PHE A 48 -6.68 7.09 -2.43
N SER A 49 -7.49 6.74 -3.45
CA SER A 49 -7.55 5.39 -4.00
C SER A 49 -6.18 4.94 -4.52
N THR A 50 -5.46 5.83 -5.21
CA THR A 50 -4.11 5.55 -5.74
C THR A 50 -3.12 5.31 -4.61
N ALA A 51 -3.14 6.15 -3.57
CA ALA A 51 -2.32 5.96 -2.37
C ALA A 51 -2.65 4.65 -1.63
N GLY A 52 -3.93 4.27 -1.59
CA GLY A 52 -4.39 3.00 -1.00
C GLY A 52 -3.89 1.76 -1.74
N ILE A 53 -3.74 1.83 -3.07
CA ILE A 53 -3.13 0.76 -3.85
C ILE A 53 -1.64 0.61 -3.47
N HIS A 54 -0.88 1.70 -3.44
CA HIS A 54 0.52 1.68 -3.02
C HIS A 54 0.70 1.17 -1.58
N TYR A 55 -0.20 1.56 -0.67
CA TYR A 55 -0.24 1.03 0.70
C TYR A 55 -0.41 -0.48 0.71
N THR A 56 -1.39 -0.99 -0.05
CA THR A 56 -1.72 -2.42 -0.11
C THR A 56 -0.56 -3.23 -0.69
N PHE A 57 0.09 -2.75 -1.75
CA PHE A 57 1.28 -3.40 -2.30
C PHE A 57 2.45 -3.38 -1.31
N GLY A 58 2.68 -2.26 -0.64
CA GLY A 58 3.72 -2.13 0.38
C GLY A 58 3.51 -3.13 1.52
N ILE A 59 2.33 -3.14 2.13
CA ILE A 59 2.05 -4.00 3.29
C ILE A 59 2.06 -5.49 2.93
N ARG A 60 1.53 -5.87 1.76
CA ARG A 60 1.59 -7.27 1.28
C ARG A 60 3.02 -7.73 1.08
N GLY A 61 3.88 -6.90 0.49
CA GLY A 61 5.27 -7.27 0.30
C GLY A 61 6.06 -7.37 1.61
N PHE A 62 5.69 -6.62 2.67
CA PHE A 62 6.19 -6.85 4.02
C PHE A 62 5.79 -8.24 4.56
N TYR A 63 4.54 -8.66 4.36
CA TYR A 63 4.09 -10.00 4.77
C TYR A 63 4.91 -11.11 4.09
N TYR A 64 5.22 -10.99 2.81
CA TYR A 64 6.06 -11.95 2.09
C TYR A 64 7.54 -11.95 2.51
N THR A 65 7.98 -11.01 3.35
CA THR A 65 9.31 -11.05 3.95
C THR A 65 9.38 -12.05 5.11
N ILE A 66 8.25 -12.40 5.75
CA ILE A 66 8.21 -13.34 6.88
C ILE A 66 8.60 -14.77 6.48
N PRO A 67 8.04 -15.36 5.39
CA PRO A 67 8.46 -16.69 4.92
C PRO A 67 9.94 -16.73 4.53
N LEU A 68 10.48 -15.64 3.98
CA LEU A 68 11.90 -15.53 3.63
C LEU A 68 12.82 -15.68 4.84
N ILE A 69 12.41 -15.23 6.03
CA ILE A 69 13.13 -15.48 7.28
C ILE A 69 12.98 -16.96 7.69
N GLY A 70 11.78 -17.52 7.52
CA GLY A 70 11.48 -18.92 7.75
C GLY A 70 12.36 -19.90 6.96
N TRP A 71 12.83 -19.49 5.78
CA TRP A 71 13.78 -20.26 4.97
C TRP A 71 15.08 -20.58 5.72
N PHE A 72 15.57 -19.69 6.59
CA PHE A 72 16.79 -19.94 7.37
C PHE A 72 16.62 -21.06 8.41
N LEU A 73 15.39 -21.39 8.80
CA LEU A 73 15.10 -22.47 9.74
C LEU A 73 14.91 -23.84 9.04
N GLY A 74 14.87 -23.86 7.71
CA GLY A 74 14.73 -25.07 6.89
C GLY A 74 13.61 -24.99 5.84
N SER A 75 13.47 -26.03 5.01
CA SER A 75 12.53 -26.04 3.89
C SER A 75 11.06 -26.18 4.31
N TRP A 76 10.77 -26.89 5.41
CA TRP A 76 9.41 -27.09 5.91
C TRP A 76 8.75 -25.80 6.44
N PRO A 77 9.38 -25.00 7.34
CA PRO A 77 8.79 -23.75 7.81
C PRO A 77 8.58 -22.71 6.70
N PHE A 78 9.42 -22.70 5.66
CA PHE A 78 9.22 -21.84 4.50
C PHE A 78 7.89 -22.09 3.77
N VAL A 79 7.56 -23.36 3.51
CA VAL A 79 6.33 -23.74 2.82
C VAL A 79 5.10 -23.38 3.66
N VAL A 80 5.14 -23.70 4.96
CA VAL A 80 4.04 -23.39 5.88
C VAL A 80 3.79 -21.89 5.97
N LEU A 81 4.84 -21.08 6.16
CA LEU A 81 4.71 -19.62 6.24
C LEU A 81 4.22 -19.01 4.94
N THR A 82 4.68 -19.51 3.79
CA THR A 82 4.22 -19.02 2.48
C THR A 82 2.72 -19.25 2.29
N ILE A 83 2.23 -20.45 2.62
CA ILE A 83 0.79 -20.78 2.55
C ILE A 83 -0.01 -19.93 3.53
N LEU A 84 0.49 -19.73 4.75
CA LEU A 84 -0.19 -18.92 5.77
C LEU A 84 -0.33 -17.45 5.34
N ILE A 85 0.73 -16.85 4.80
CA ILE A 85 0.70 -15.48 4.28
C ILE A 85 -0.23 -15.35 3.07
N LEU A 86 -0.23 -16.36 2.19
CA LEU A 86 -1.13 -16.39 1.04
C LEU A 86 -2.60 -16.47 1.48
N LEU A 87 -2.92 -17.34 2.45
CA LEU A 87 -4.26 -17.43 3.04
C LEU A 87 -4.68 -16.14 3.75
N LEU A 88 -3.75 -15.47 4.44
CA LEU A 88 -3.99 -14.17 5.06
C LEU A 88 -4.32 -13.11 4.01
N CYS A 89 -3.54 -13.03 2.92
CA CYS A 89 -3.81 -12.11 1.82
C CYS A 89 -5.17 -12.39 1.17
N LEU A 90 -5.51 -13.67 0.94
CA LEU A 90 -6.82 -14.04 0.40
C LEU A 90 -7.95 -13.62 1.33
N ARG A 91 -7.84 -13.88 2.64
CA ARG A 91 -8.83 -13.43 3.64
C ARG A 91 -9.03 -11.91 3.62
N LEU A 92 -7.97 -11.13 3.47
CA LEU A 92 -8.05 -9.67 3.39
C LEU A 92 -8.69 -9.18 2.09
N ASP A 93 -8.52 -9.92 0.99
CA ASP A 93 -9.07 -9.55 -0.32
C ASP A 93 -10.53 -9.97 -0.49
N TYR A 94 -10.92 -11.13 0.03
CA TYR A 94 -12.31 -11.59 0.05
C TYR A 94 -13.18 -10.91 1.13
N GLY A 95 -12.55 -10.21 2.09
CA GLY A 95 -13.24 -9.44 3.12
C GLY A 95 -13.68 -8.02 2.70
N LYS A 96 -13.44 -7.65 1.44
CA LYS A 96 -13.95 -6.42 0.79
C LYS A 96 -15.09 -6.78 -0.15
#